data_AF-W4VBL8-F1
#
_entry.id   AF-W4VBL8-F1
#
_cell.length_a   1.000
_cell.length_b   1.000
_cell.length_c   1.000
_cell.angle_alpha   90.00
_cell.angle_beta   90.00
_cell.angle_gamma   90.00
#
_symmetry.space_group_name_H-M   'P 1'
#
loop_
_entity.id
_entity.type
_entity.pdbx_description
1 polymer ?
#
loop_
_entity_poly.entity_id
_entity_poly.type
_entity_poly.pdbx_seq_one_letter_code
_entity_poly.pdbx_strand_id
1 'polypeptide(L)' 'MYPSSIFSKALQTFITSAIPVAMLGFIPASALLGKPDENTFYAVIMSFVFLFASLLFWNTMIRKYTSSGG' A
#
# COMPACT_ATOMS: atom_id res chain seq x y z
N MET A 1 -8.88 11.02 -9.22
CA MET A 1 -9.86 10.49 -8.24
C MET A 1 -10.39 9.19 -8.79
N TYR A 2 -10.17 8.06 -8.10
CA TYR A 2 -10.89 6.82 -8.42
C TYR A 2 -12.39 7.08 -8.20
N PRO A 3 -13.31 6.64 -9.09
CA PRO A 3 -14.68 7.14 -9.11
C PRO A 3 -15.37 6.92 -7.75
N SER A 4 -15.69 8.04 -7.09
CA SER A 4 -16.14 8.14 -5.70
C SER A 4 -17.65 7.91 -5.51
N SER A 5 -18.37 7.42 -6.53
CA SER A 5 -19.82 7.23 -6.47
C SER A 5 -20.28 5.81 -6.11
N ILE A 6 -19.39 4.81 -6.15
CA ILE A 6 -19.79 3.39 -6.04
C ILE A 6 -19.29 2.75 -4.73
N PHE A 7 -18.34 3.38 -4.04
CA PHE A 7 -17.69 2.81 -2.86
C PHE A 7 -17.81 3.74 -1.66
N SER A 8 -18.14 3.16 -0.51
CA SER A 8 -18.24 3.90 0.75
C SER A 8 -16.88 4.53 1.11
N LYS A 9 -16.89 5.70 1.77
CA LYS A 9 -15.66 6.38 2.20
C LYS A 9 -14.69 5.45 2.93
N ALA A 10 -15.21 4.55 3.76
CA ALA A 10 -14.42 3.55 4.47
C ALA A 10 -13.70 2.56 3.53
N LEU A 11 -14.40 2.08 2.49
CA LEU A 11 -13.79 1.19 1.50
C LEU A 11 -12.78 1.94 0.62
N GLN A 12 -13.06 3.20 0.29
CA GLN A 12 -12.13 4.05 -0.45
C GLN A 12 -10.85 4.31 0.35
N THR A 13 -10.98 4.66 1.63
CA THR A 13 -9.83 4.78 2.54
C THR A 13 -9.07 3.46 2.62
N PHE A 14 -9.76 2.33 2.81
CA PHE A 14 -9.14 1.02 2.91
C PHE A 14 -8.38 0.64 1.62
N ILE A 15 -8.97 0.78 0.44
CA ILE A 15 -8.31 0.44 -0.83
C ILE A 15 -7.13 1.39 -1.11
N THR A 16 -7.28 2.67 -0.76
CA THR A 16 -6.21 3.68 -0.94
C THR A 16 -5.07 3.48 0.07
N SER A 17 -5.35 2.99 1.28
CA SER A 17 -4.36 2.82 2.35
C SER A 17 -3.74 1.43 2.43
N ALA A 18 -4.48 0.37 2.05
CA ALA A 18 -4.05 -1.01 2.18
C ALA A 18 -3.10 -1.45 1.06
N ILE A 19 -3.12 -0.76 -0.08
CA ILE A 19 -2.27 -1.09 -1.22
C ILE A 19 -1.34 0.11 -1.49
N PRO A 20 -0.01 -0.09 -1.59
CA PRO A 20 0.94 0.96 -1.98
C PRO A 20 0.74 1.48 -3.41
N VAL A 21 -0.41 1.23 -4.04
CA VAL A 21 -0.82 1.79 -5.35
C VAL A 21 -1.11 3.29 -5.24
N ALA A 22 -1.60 3.79 -4.09
CA ALA A 22 -1.83 5.22 -3.90
C ALA A 22 -0.53 6.04 -4.00
N MET A 23 0.60 5.49 -3.53
CA MET A 23 1.93 6.06 -3.68
C MET A 23 2.38 6.16 -5.15
N LEU A 24 1.90 5.25 -6.01
CA LEU A 24 2.30 5.22 -7.42
C LEU A 24 1.53 6.23 -8.29
N GLY A 25 0.24 6.43 -8.02
CA GLY A 25 -0.63 7.23 -8.89
C GLY A 25 -1.26 8.45 -8.23
N PHE A 26 -1.74 8.33 -7.00
CA PHE A 26 -2.55 9.37 -6.35
C PHE A 26 -1.68 10.49 -5.76
N ILE A 27 -0.63 10.14 -5.03
CA ILE A 27 0.27 11.11 -4.38
C ILE A 27 1.01 12.01 -5.38
N PRO A 28 1.64 11.51 -6.46
CA PRO A 28 2.26 12.39 -7.44
C PRO A 28 1.21 13.24 -8.19
N ALA A 29 0.04 12.68 -8.50
CA ALA A 29 -1.02 13.44 -9.16
C ALA A 29 -1.61 14.55 -8.27
N SER A 30 -1.81 14.31 -6.98
CA SER A 30 -2.33 15.30 -6.03
C SER A 30 -1.31 16.44 -5.79
N ALA A 31 -0.02 16.11 -5.74
CA ALA A 31 1.07 17.08 -5.70
C ALA A 31 1.11 17.94 -6.98
N LEU A 32 0.99 17.34 -8.17
CA LEU A 32 0.95 18.06 -9.45
C LEU A 32 -0.29 18.96 -9.60
N LEU A 33 -1.42 18.58 -9.00
CA LEU A 33 -2.65 19.37 -8.98
C LEU A 33 -2.63 20.49 -7.91
N GLY A 34 -1.54 20.64 -7.15
CA GLY A 34 -1.41 21.65 -6.09
C GLY A 34 -2.34 21.43 -4.90
N LYS A 35 -2.85 20.20 -4.73
CA LYS A 35 -3.78 19.81 -3.67
C LYS A 35 -3.20 18.63 -2.89
N PRO A 36 -2.13 18.85 -2.09
CA PRO A 36 -1.53 17.79 -1.31
C PRO A 36 -2.55 17.21 -0.34
N ASP A 37 -2.62 15.88 -0.27
CA ASP A 37 -3.55 15.17 0.61
C ASP A 37 -2.91 14.95 1.98
N GLU A 38 -3.63 15.28 3.05
CA GLU A 38 -3.15 15.11 4.44
C GLU A 38 -2.83 13.64 4.78
N ASN A 39 -3.44 12.68 4.07
CA ASN A 39 -3.19 11.26 4.29
C ASN A 39 -1.91 10.74 3.62
N THR A 40 -1.18 11.59 2.89
CA THR A 40 0.10 11.22 2.25
C THR A 40 1.07 10.62 3.26
N PHE A 41 1.15 11.18 4.46
CA PHE A 41 2.03 10.68 5.53
C PHE A 41 1.64 9.25 5.98
N TYR A 42 0.34 9.00 6.17
CA TYR A 42 -0.15 7.67 6.53
C TYR A 42 0.07 6.64 5.41
N ALA A 43 -0.07 7.03 4.15
CA ALA A 43 0.19 6.16 3.00
C ALA A 43 1.67 5.75 2.90
N VAL A 44 2.60 6.68 3.20
CA VAL A 44 4.04 6.39 3.27
C VAL A 44 4.31 5.36 4.38
N ILE A 45 3.79 5.59 5.59
CA ILE A 45 3.97 4.67 6.73
C ILE A 45 3.44 3.27 6.38
N MET A 46 2.23 3.19 5.83
CA MET A 46 1.64 1.89 5.47
C MET A 46 2.44 1.15 4.40
N SER A 47 3.04 1.88 3.46
CA SER A 47 3.91 1.28 2.45
C SER A 47 5.15 0.64 3.07
N PHE A 48 5.77 1.29 4.06
CA PHE A 48 6.88 0.70 4.82
C PHE A 48 6.43 -0.50 5.63
N VAL A 49 5.31 -0.41 6.36
CA VAL A 49 4.75 -1.53 7.13
C VAL A 49 4.54 -2.75 6.22
N PHE A 50 3.95 -2.55 5.04
CA PHE A 50 3.68 -3.63 4.10
C PHE A 50 4.96 -4.21 3.50
N LEU A 51 5.96 -3.37 3.21
CA LEU A 51 7.28 -3.81 2.74
C LEU A 51 7.96 -4.71 3.78
N PHE A 52 8.05 -4.25 5.03
CA PHE A 52 8.68 -5.03 6.10
C PHE A 52 7.90 -6.31 6.39
N ALA A 53 6.56 -6.25 6.43
CA ALA A 53 5.72 -7.44 6.59
C ALA A 53 5.96 -8.47 5.47
N SER A 54 6.04 -8.00 4.22
CA SER A 54 6.30 -8.86 3.05
C SER A 54 7.69 -9.48 3.08
N LEU A 55 8.72 -8.72 3.47
CA LEU A 55 10.09 -9.22 3.62
C LEU A 55 10.20 -10.24 4.76
N LEU A 56 9.55 -9.99 5.91
CA LEU A 56 9.53 -10.92 7.03
C LEU A 56 8.80 -12.22 6.65
N PHE A 57 7.67 -12.10 5.97
CA PHE A 57 6.93 -13.24 5.46
C PHE A 57 7.77 -14.06 4.47
N TRP A 58 8.38 -13.41 3.48
CA TRP A 58 9.25 -14.06 2.49
C TRP A 58 10.42 -14.80 3.14
N ASN A 59 11.16 -14.13 4.02
CA ASN A 59 12.31 -14.72 4.71
C ASN A 59 11.90 -15.88 5.63
N THR A 60 10.73 -15.80 6.26
CA THR A 60 10.20 -16.89 7.09
C THR A 60 9.82 -18.09 6.23
N MET A 61 9.20 -17.85 5.08
CA MET A 61 8.77 -18.90 4.16
C MET A 61 9.96 -19.59 3.50
N ILE A 62 10.97 -18.85 3.04
CA ILE A 62 12.15 -19.45 2.37
C ILE A 62 12.90 -20.43 3.28
N ARG A 63 12.93 -20.16 4.60
CA ARG A 63 13.52 -21.07 5.62
C ARG A 63 12.72 -22.35 5.80
N LYS A 64 11.44 -22.36 5.46
CA LYS A 64 10.56 -23.54 5.51
C LYS A 64 10.53 -24.31 4.19
N TYR A 65 11.07 -23.75 3.12
CA TYR A 65 11.15 -24.38 1.81
C TYR A 65 12.30 -25.41 1.68
N THR A 66 13.16 -25.55 2.68
CA THR A 66 14.22 -26.57 2.72
C THR A 66 13.71 -27.88 3.32
N SER A 67 12.90 -28.64 2.57
CA SER A 67 12.66 -30.08 2.80
C SER A 67 11.97 -30.77 1.61
N SER A 68 12.51 -30.64 0.40
CA SER A 68 12.13 -31.51 -0.72
C SER A 68 13.22 -31.66 -1.80
N GLY A 69 14.48 -31.32 -1.47
CA GLY A 69 15.63 -31.38 -2.39
C GLY A 69 16.90 -31.99 -1.81
N GLY A 70 16.80 -32.79 -0.74
CA GLY A 70 17.89 -33.58 -0.17
C GLY A 70 17.39 -34.97 0.18
#